data_AF-A0A969M2Y4-F1
#
_entry.id   AF-A0A969M2Y4-F1
#
_cell.length_a   1.000
_cell.length_b   1.000
_cell.length_c   1.000
_cell.angle_alpha   90.00
_cell.angle_beta   90.00
_cell.angle_gamma   90.00
#
_symmetry.space_group_name_H-M   'P 1'
#
loop_
_entity.id
_entity.type
_entity.pdbx_description
1 polymer ?
#
loop_
_entity_poly.entity_id
_entity_poly.type
_entity_poly.pdbx_seq_one_letter_code
_entity_poly.pdbx_strand_id
1 'polypeptide(L)'
;MFILATTPDLLELEVNPQNLTVVFVDARVKSYRTLIKSVKDWAQVIIIDPDQDGISQISIALEGYINCHQPVNVLHILAYYSSGCFFLGNSDLSLSPVEPGNSYIQQWHQALAEDADIFFYYPPAQASPTLI
;
A
#
# COMPACT_ATOMS: atom_id res chain seq x y z
N MET A 1 6.87 8.49 9.20
CA MET A 1 8.11 8.55 8.38
C MET A 1 7.88 7.75 7.10
N PHE A 2 8.36 8.17 5.93
CA PHE A 2 8.17 7.43 4.67
C PHE A 2 9.42 6.62 4.32
N ILE A 3 9.28 5.31 4.11
CA ILE A 3 10.40 4.43 3.71
C ILE A 3 10.06 3.74 2.38
N LEU A 4 10.90 3.94 1.37
CA LEU A 4 10.90 3.12 0.15
C LEU A 4 11.70 1.85 0.44
N ALA A 5 11.04 0.69 0.44
CA ALA A 5 11.67 -0.59 0.70
C ALA A 5 11.56 -1.52 -0.51
N THR A 6 12.70 -2.01 -1.02
CA THR A 6 12.74 -3.12 -1.98
C THR A 6 12.45 -4.41 -1.24
N THR A 7 11.17 -4.77 -1.16
CA THR A 7 10.61 -5.98 -0.52
C THR A 7 11.60 -6.76 0.35
N PRO A 8 11.95 -6.28 1.56
CA PRO A 8 12.12 -7.23 2.65
C PRO A 8 10.71 -7.78 2.91
N ASP A 9 10.61 -9.08 3.12
CA ASP A 9 9.33 -9.74 3.30
C ASP A 9 8.33 -8.91 4.14
N LEU A 10 7.05 -8.91 3.76
CA LEU A 10 5.94 -8.48 4.62
C LEU A 10 5.89 -9.24 5.98
N LEU A 11 6.86 -10.14 6.21
CA LEU A 11 7.12 -10.92 7.43
C LEU A 11 7.80 -10.11 8.54
N GLU A 12 8.55 -9.05 8.23
CA GLU A 12 9.25 -8.19 9.20
C GLU A 12 8.51 -6.88 9.46
N LEU A 13 7.20 -6.98 9.70
CA LEU A 13 6.48 -5.86 10.30
C LEU A 13 7.02 -5.69 11.72
N GLU A 14 7.97 -4.76 11.93
CA GLU A 14 8.28 -4.19 13.26
C GLU A 14 7.11 -3.34 13.72
N VAL A 15 5.95 -3.97 13.87
CA VAL A 15 4.71 -3.28 14.21
C VAL A 15 4.16 -3.91 15.47
N ASN A 16 3.96 -3.05 16.46
CA ASN A 16 3.33 -3.43 17.72
C ASN A 16 1.95 -4.04 17.41
N PRO A 17 1.59 -5.24 17.91
CA PRO A 17 0.27 -5.83 17.67
C PRO A 17 -0.91 -4.99 18.23
N GLN A 18 -0.63 -3.95 19.03
CA GLN A 18 -1.62 -2.95 19.43
C GLN A 18 -1.86 -1.85 18.37
N ASN A 19 -0.99 -1.76 17.36
CA ASN A 19 -1.09 -0.78 16.28
C ASN A 19 -2.01 -1.32 15.18
N LEU A 20 -3.06 -0.57 14.86
CA LEU A 20 -3.93 -0.89 13.75
C LEU A 20 -3.16 -0.76 12.45
N THR A 21 -3.03 -1.88 11.74
CA THR A 21 -2.26 -1.96 10.50
C THR A 21 -3.13 -2.41 9.36
N VAL A 22 -3.07 -1.65 8.28
CA VAL A 22 -3.85 -1.87 7.07
C VAL A 22 -2.89 -2.06 5.90
N VAL A 23 -3.08 -3.14 5.14
CA VAL A 23 -2.25 -3.53 4.01
C VAL A 23 -3.11 -3.50 2.76
N PHE A 24 -2.89 -2.52 1.90
CA PHE A 24 -3.49 -2.44 0.58
C PHE A 24 -2.61 -3.15 -0.44
N VAL A 25 -3.22 -3.99 -1.28
CA VAL A 25 -2.50 -4.80 -2.25
C VAL A 25 -3.17 -4.72 -3.62
N ASP A 26 -2.44 -4.20 -4.60
CA ASP A 26 -2.86 -4.21 -5.99
C ASP A 26 -2.89 -5.63 -6.56
N ALA A 27 -4.06 -6.07 -7.05
CA ALA A 27 -4.24 -7.42 -7.57
C ALA A 27 -3.44 -7.72 -8.85
N ARG A 28 -2.89 -6.69 -9.54
CA ARG A 28 -2.01 -6.87 -10.70
C ARG A 28 -0.59 -7.24 -10.32
N VAL A 29 -0.23 -7.09 -9.04
CA VAL A 29 1.07 -7.55 -8.54
C VAL A 29 1.13 -9.06 -8.66
N LYS A 30 2.08 -9.54 -9.47
CA LYS A 30 2.28 -10.98 -9.67
C LYS A 30 2.53 -11.66 -8.32
N SER A 31 1.86 -12.79 -8.11
CA SER A 31 1.95 -13.56 -6.86
C SER A 31 1.48 -12.84 -5.59
N TYR A 32 0.67 -11.76 -5.69
CA TYR A 32 0.13 -11.08 -4.51
C TYR A 32 -0.57 -12.03 -3.54
N ARG A 33 -1.28 -13.05 -4.06
CA ARG A 33 -1.93 -14.09 -3.24
C ARG A 33 -0.96 -14.90 -2.37
N THR A 34 0.29 -15.04 -2.80
CA THR A 34 1.34 -15.69 -2.01
C THR A 34 1.91 -14.71 -0.99
N LEU A 35 2.09 -13.45 -1.37
CA LEU A 35 2.57 -12.39 -0.47
C LEU A 35 1.59 -12.13 0.68
N ILE A 36 0.28 -12.09 0.44
CA ILE A 36 -0.69 -11.86 1.53
C ILE A 36 -0.76 -13.02 2.53
N LYS A 37 -0.29 -14.22 2.17
CA LYS A 37 -0.22 -15.35 3.12
C LYS A 37 0.89 -15.18 4.16
N SER A 38 1.86 -14.31 3.90
CA SER A 38 2.92 -14.00 4.84
C SER A 38 2.57 -12.81 5.75
N VAL A 39 1.51 -12.08 5.43
CA VAL A 39 0.97 -11.01 6.28
C VAL A 39 0.45 -11.63 7.58
N LYS A 40 0.77 -11.00 8.70
CA LYS A 40 0.33 -11.46 10.02
C LYS A 40 -1.19 -11.31 10.15
N ASP A 41 -1.84 -12.28 10.80
CA ASP A 41 -3.30 -12.35 10.95
C ASP A 41 -3.93 -11.13 11.66
N TRP A 42 -3.14 -10.34 12.41
CA TRP A 42 -3.61 -9.12 13.08
C TRP A 42 -3.69 -7.91 12.14
N ALA A 43 -3.09 -7.96 10.95
CA ALA A 43 -3.17 -6.90 9.95
C ALA A 43 -4.39 -7.08 9.06
N GLN A 44 -5.04 -5.97 8.71
CA GLN A 44 -6.19 -5.96 7.81
C GLN A 44 -5.72 -5.84 6.36
N VAL A 45 -5.99 -6.85 5.54
CA VAL A 45 -5.60 -6.86 4.12
C VAL A 45 -6.78 -6.45 3.25
N ILE A 46 -6.58 -5.45 2.40
CA ILE A 46 -7.56 -4.97 1.42
C ILE A 46 -6.96 -5.14 0.02
N ILE A 47 -7.67 -5.87 -0.85
CA ILE A 47 -7.25 -6.07 -2.23
C ILE A 47 -7.86 -4.97 -3.10
N ILE A 48 -7.01 -4.28 -3.86
CA ILE A 48 -7.43 -3.24 -4.81
C ILE A 48 -7.85 -3.92 -6.10
N ASP A 49 -9.05 -3.57 -6.56
CA ASP A 49 -9.60 -3.96 -7.85
C ASP A 49 -8.80 -3.29 -8.98
N PRO A 50 -8.22 -4.07 -9.92
CA PRO A 50 -7.39 -3.56 -11.00
C PRO A 50 -8.15 -2.65 -11.98
N ASP A 51 -9.47 -2.79 -12.07
CA ASP A 51 -10.29 -2.10 -13.08
C ASP A 51 -10.89 -0.77 -12.57
N GLN A 52 -10.68 -0.46 -11.29
CA GLN A 52 -11.19 0.74 -10.62
C GLN A 52 -10.07 1.69 -10.21
N ASP A 53 -10.41 2.94 -9.91
CA ASP A 53 -9.44 3.92 -9.41
C ASP A 53 -8.95 3.50 -8.01
N GLY A 54 -7.68 3.12 -7.90
CA GLY A 54 -7.14 2.57 -6.65
C GLY A 54 -6.92 3.62 -5.58
N ILE A 55 -6.70 4.88 -5.96
CA ILE A 55 -6.62 5.99 -5.01
C ILE A 55 -7.97 6.15 -4.29
N SER A 56 -9.05 6.16 -5.05
CA SER A 56 -10.43 6.26 -4.55
C SER A 56 -10.79 5.06 -3.68
N GLN A 57 -10.39 3.86 -4.06
CA GLN A 57 -10.61 2.65 -3.24
C GLN A 57 -9.93 2.76 -1.87
N ILE A 58 -8.68 3.25 -1.80
CA ILE A 58 -8.00 3.49 -0.53
C ILE A 58 -8.70 4.59 0.26
N SER A 59 -9.06 5.71 -0.37
CA SER A 59 -9.77 6.81 0.30
C SER A 59 -11.08 6.34 0.94
N ILE A 60 -11.91 5.60 0.20
CA ILE A 60 -13.19 5.06 0.68
C ILE A 60 -12.96 4.08 1.84
N ALA A 61 -11.94 3.21 1.76
CA ALA A 61 -11.60 2.32 2.85
C ALA A 61 -11.15 3.10 4.11
N LEU A 62 -10.35 4.16 3.92
CA LEU A 62 -9.86 5.02 4.99
C LEU A 62 -10.96 5.85 5.67
N GLU A 63 -11.99 6.26 4.95
CA GLU A 63 -13.19 6.90 5.54
C GLU A 63 -13.88 5.99 6.57
N GLY A 64 -13.86 4.67 6.38
CA GLY A 64 -14.38 3.71 7.36
C GLY A 64 -13.72 3.83 8.73
N TYR A 65 -12.40 4.01 8.75
CA TYR A 65 -11.61 4.16 9.99
C TYR A 65 -11.84 5.51 10.68
N ILE A 66 -12.04 6.57 9.90
CA ILE A 66 -12.46 7.89 10.41
C ILE A 66 -13.81 7.74 11.12
N ASN A 67 -14.80 7.16 10.45
CA ASN A 67 -16.17 7.02 10.97
C ASN A 67 -16.22 6.19 12.26
N CYS A 68 -15.40 5.16 12.37
CA CYS A 68 -15.29 4.31 13.55
C CYS A 68 -14.38 4.88 14.65
N HIS A 69 -13.77 6.05 14.46
CA HIS A 69 -12.82 6.67 15.39
C HIS A 69 -11.63 5.74 15.74
N GLN A 70 -11.15 4.99 14.75
CA GLN A 70 -10.03 4.05 14.90
C GLN A 70 -8.88 4.47 13.98
N PRO A 71 -7.97 5.34 14.44
CA PRO A 71 -6.87 5.81 13.61
C PRO A 71 -5.95 4.65 13.20
N VAL A 72 -5.56 4.62 11.94
CA VAL A 72 -4.60 3.63 11.41
C VAL A 72 -3.18 4.05 11.79
N ASN A 73 -2.45 3.16 12.44
CA ASN A 73 -1.07 3.41 12.87
C ASN A 73 -0.07 3.11 11.76
N VAL A 74 -0.33 2.08 10.94
CA VAL A 74 0.58 1.69 9.87
C VAL A 74 -0.19 1.35 8.61
N LEU A 75 0.19 2.00 7.52
CA LEU A 75 -0.40 1.80 6.20
C LEU A 75 0.65 1.20 5.26
N HIS A 76 0.48 -0.06 4.86
CA HIS A 76 1.30 -0.68 3.83
C HIS A 76 0.57 -0.65 2.50
N ILE A 77 1.24 -0.27 1.43
CA ILE A 77 0.67 -0.21 0.08
C ILE A 77 1.60 -0.96 -0.86
N LEU A 78 1.15 -2.09 -1.37
CA LEU A 78 1.82 -2.86 -2.41
C LEU A 78 1.22 -2.48 -3.76
N ALA A 79 1.91 -1.61 -4.48
CA ALA A 79 1.48 -1.08 -5.77
C ALA A 79 1.99 -1.90 -6.94
N TYR A 80 1.27 -1.78 -8.06
CA TYR A 80 1.74 -2.32 -9.32
C TYR A 80 2.74 -1.35 -9.95
N TYR A 81 3.86 -1.88 -10.43
CA TYR A 81 4.85 -1.11 -11.17
C TYR A 81 4.95 -1.66 -12.59
N SER A 82 4.80 -0.78 -13.58
CA SER A 82 4.94 -1.14 -14.98
C SER A 82 5.44 0.04 -15.80
N SER A 83 6.40 -0.24 -16.69
CA SER A 83 6.88 0.73 -17.70
C SER A 83 7.33 2.08 -17.12
N GLY A 84 7.89 2.11 -15.91
CA GLY A 84 8.34 3.34 -15.27
C GLY A 84 7.31 4.05 -14.39
N CYS A 85 6.05 3.61 -14.39
CA CYS A 85 4.98 4.21 -13.59
C CYS A 85 4.52 3.28 -12.46
N PHE A 86 4.10 3.88 -11.36
CA PHE A 86 3.40 3.20 -10.28
C PHE A 86 1.90 3.33 -10.48
N PHE A 87 1.17 2.28 -10.18
CA PHE A 87 -0.27 2.24 -10.32
C PHE A 87 -0.92 1.61 -9.08
N LEU A 88 -2.12 2.11 -8.76
CA LEU A 88 -3.07 1.48 -7.85
C LEU A 88 -4.39 1.37 -8.59
N GLY A 89 -4.87 0.14 -8.82
CA GLY A 89 -5.97 -0.07 -9.75
C GLY A 89 -5.67 0.57 -11.11
N ASN A 90 -6.63 1.17 -11.78
CA ASN A 90 -6.35 1.85 -13.06
C ASN A 90 -5.71 3.26 -12.93
N SER A 91 -5.42 3.72 -11.72
CA SER A 91 -4.85 5.05 -11.44
C SER A 91 -3.33 5.06 -11.60
N ASP A 92 -2.80 6.00 -12.38
CA ASP A 92 -1.36 6.30 -12.44
C ASP A 92 -0.96 7.24 -11.30
N LEU A 93 0.08 6.87 -10.56
CA LEU A 93 0.68 7.67 -9.50
C LEU A 93 1.88 8.50 -10.00
N SER A 94 1.88 8.92 -11.27
CA SER A 94 2.98 9.58 -11.99
C SER A 94 3.67 10.75 -11.29
N LEU A 95 3.07 11.33 -10.25
CA LEU A 95 3.79 12.08 -9.22
C LEU A 95 4.16 11.09 -8.13
N SER A 96 5.44 10.70 -8.08
CA SER A 96 6.02 9.79 -7.06
C SER A 96 5.17 9.83 -5.78
N PRO A 97 4.68 8.69 -5.26
CA PRO A 97 3.74 8.68 -4.15
C PRO A 97 4.26 9.40 -2.88
N VAL A 98 5.54 9.77 -2.88
CA VAL A 98 6.28 10.51 -1.85
C VAL A 98 6.36 12.03 -2.11
N GLU A 99 5.79 12.58 -3.18
CA GLU A 99 5.80 14.02 -3.40
C GLU A 99 4.91 14.75 -2.35
N PRO A 100 5.45 15.73 -1.59
CA PRO A 100 4.75 16.41 -0.49
C PRO A 100 3.47 17.20 -0.88
N GLY A 101 3.03 17.17 -2.13
CA GLY A 101 1.85 17.87 -2.64
C GLY A 101 0.71 16.95 -3.10
N ASN A 102 0.83 15.64 -2.96
CA ASN A 102 -0.21 14.70 -3.38
C ASN A 102 -1.47 14.86 -2.51
N SER A 103 -2.53 15.39 -3.12
CA SER A 103 -3.80 15.68 -2.43
C SER A 103 -4.43 14.46 -1.79
N TYR A 104 -4.23 13.28 -2.38
CA TYR A 104 -4.73 12.02 -1.82
C TYR A 104 -3.98 11.58 -0.57
N ILE A 105 -2.65 11.76 -0.49
CA ILE A 105 -1.88 11.46 0.73
C ILE A 105 -2.37 12.35 1.88
N GLN A 106 -2.60 13.64 1.61
CA GLN A 106 -3.15 14.57 2.60
C GLN A 106 -4.54 14.15 3.09
N GLN A 107 -5.39 13.65 2.20
CA GLN A 107 -6.70 13.10 2.57
C GLN A 107 -6.55 11.85 3.43
N TRP A 108 -5.68 10.92 3.05
CA TRP A 108 -5.44 9.68 3.79
C TRP A 108 -4.96 9.95 5.22
N HIS A 109 -4.12 10.95 5.44
CA HIS A 109 -3.65 11.36 6.78
C HIS A 109 -4.79 11.63 7.78
N GLN A 110 -5.99 12.01 7.33
CA GLN A 110 -7.14 12.21 8.22
C GLN A 110 -7.61 10.93 8.92
N ALA A 111 -7.31 9.76 8.34
CA ALA A 111 -7.62 8.46 8.90
C ALA A 111 -6.47 7.85 9.71
N LEU A 112 -5.31 8.52 9.76
CA LEU A 112 -4.10 7.98 10.36
C LEU A 112 -3.86 8.55 11.77
N ALA A 113 -3.13 7.79 12.58
CA ALA A 113 -2.57 8.30 13.84
C ALA A 113 -1.53 9.40 13.56
N GLU A 114 -1.27 10.25 14.56
CA GLU A 114 -0.32 11.38 14.44
C GLU A 114 1.10 10.94 14.06
N ASP A 115 1.52 9.80 14.60
CA ASP A 115 2.83 9.17 14.39
C ASP A 115 2.79 8.03 13.36
N ALA A 116 1.72 7.96 12.55
CA ALA A 116 1.55 6.86 11.63
C ALA A 116 2.63 6.79 10.55
N ASP A 117 2.96 5.57 10.17
CA ASP A 117 3.88 5.28 9.07
C ASP A 117 3.13 4.81 7.83
N ILE A 118 3.54 5.32 6.67
CA ILE A 118 3.06 4.86 5.37
C ILE A 118 4.23 4.24 4.62
N PHE A 119 4.10 2.96 4.29
CA PHE A 119 5.08 2.19 3.56
C PHE A 119 4.57 1.87 2.17
N PHE A 120 5.36 2.23 1.16
CA PHE A 120 5.04 1.97 -0.23
C PHE A 120 6.02 0.94 -0.81
N TYR A 121 5.47 -0.16 -1.32
CA TYR A 121 6.24 -1.27 -1.88
C TYR A 121 5.87 -1.48 -3.34
N TYR A 122 6.85 -1.92 -4.09
CA TYR A 122 6.68 -2.47 -5.42
C TYR A 122 7.67 -3.63 -5.55
N PRO A 123 7.26 -4.76 -6.15
CA PRO A 123 8.22 -5.81 -6.45
C PRO A 123 9.29 -5.24 -7.38
N PRO A 124 10.58 -5.58 -7.20
CA PRO A 124 11.57 -5.28 -8.21
C PRO A 124 11.08 -5.83 -9.55
N ALA A 125 11.25 -5.06 -10.63
CA ALA A 125 10.96 -5.54 -11.97
C ALA A 125 11.60 -6.93 -12.11
N GLN A 126 10.79 -7.97 -12.29
CA GLN A 126 11.34 -9.30 -12.55
C GLN A 126 12.20 -9.12 -13.79
N ALA A 127 13.51 -9.30 -13.65
CA ALA A 127 14.43 -9.22 -14.77
C ALA A 127 13.82 -10.03 -15.90
N SER A 128 13.56 -9.40 -17.05
CA SER A 128 13.16 -10.12 -18.25
C SER A 128 14.12 -11.31 -18.38
N PRO A 129 13.64 -12.54 -18.62
CA PRO A 129 14.56 -13.63 -18.92
C PRO A 129 15.38 -13.19 -20.13
N THR A 130 16.67 -12.91 -19.91
CA THR A 130 17.62 -12.77 -21.00
C THR A 130 17.63 -14.12 -21.69
N LEU A 131 17.09 -14.19 -22.91
CA LEU A 131 17.34 -15.32 -23.79
C LEU A 131 18.86 -15.37 -23.99
N ILE A 132 19.50 -16.34 -23.35
CA ILE A 132 20.84 -16.82 -23.70
C ILE A 132 20.72 -17.80 -24.87
#